data_AF-A0A7R9PWS1-F1
#
_entry.id   AF-A0A7R9PWS1-F1
#
_cell.length_a   1.000
_cell.length_b   1.000
_cell.length_c   1.000
_cell.angle_alpha   90.00
_cell.angle_beta   90.00
_cell.angle_gamma   90.00
#
_symmetry.space_group_name_H-M   'P 1'
#
loop_
_entity.id
_entity.type
_entity.pdbx_description
1 polymer ?
#
loop_
_entity_poly.entity_id
_entity_poly.type
_entity_poly.pdbx_seq_one_letter_code
_entity_poly.pdbx_strand_id
1 'polypeptide(L)'
;MKKRLVLSIICEKYCLRIPIKNCHRRHILPNKCGLHTWFIAADMQFHWISLIVMIALHQRFNKCLIWASILVSYIFILYDSMFWAYGQTYGQTFTPAMSALLYPLKKVLWALNLTAIIWMCITGNATFINRFLSYKAFIPLSRLTYSVYLTHAWIVWIYWGSKRDLIDMKNFTILSLTSSVILISFCMSIVFSMLFEAPFFALQGQSLNASNNNNDSHEMDVNY
;
A
#
# COMPACT_ATOMS: atom_id res chain seq x y z
N MET A 1 38.10 2.61 13.40
CA MET A 1 37.29 3.26 14.46
C MET A 1 36.03 4.00 13.94
N LYS A 2 36.02 4.58 12.72
CA LYS A 2 34.86 5.35 12.20
C LYS A 2 33.65 4.56 11.64
N LYS A 3 33.76 3.25 11.39
CA LYS A 3 32.64 2.42 10.87
C LYS A 3 31.68 1.88 11.95
N ARG A 4 32.06 1.89 13.24
CA ARG A 4 31.20 1.43 14.35
C ARG A 4 30.23 2.50 14.86
N LEU A 5 30.52 3.80 14.63
CA LEU A 5 29.62 4.88 15.06
C LEU A 5 28.34 4.97 14.23
N VAL A 6 28.42 4.73 12.91
CA VAL A 6 27.25 4.86 12.02
C VAL A 6 26.22 3.75 12.27
N LEU A 7 26.67 2.54 12.63
CA LEU A 7 25.76 1.46 13.04
C LEU A 7 25.04 1.74 14.37
N SER A 8 25.67 2.48 15.29
CA SER A 8 25.08 2.81 16.59
C SER A 8 23.95 3.84 16.46
N ILE A 9 24.10 4.82 15.56
CA ILE A 9 23.10 5.89 15.35
C ILE A 9 21.82 5.34 14.70
N ILE A 10 21.92 4.30 13.88
CA ILE A 10 20.74 3.66 13.28
C ILE A 10 20.00 2.80 14.30
N CYS A 11 20.73 2.14 15.21
CA CYS A 11 20.13 1.27 16.23
C CYS A 11 19.35 2.05 17.30
N GLU A 12 19.78 3.26 17.61
CA GLU A 12 19.20 4.10 18.67
C GLU A 12 17.84 4.74 18.29
N LYS A 13 17.55 4.93 16.98
CA LYS A 13 16.28 5.55 16.55
C LYS A 13 15.10 4.59 16.40
N TYR A 14 15.31 3.27 16.37
CA TYR A 14 14.24 2.30 16.04
C TYR A 14 13.92 1.28 17.14
N CYS A 15 14.62 1.28 18.27
CA CYS A 15 14.28 0.44 19.41
C CYS A 15 13.81 1.29 20.59
N LEU A 16 12.50 1.28 20.84
CA LEU A 16 11.92 1.81 22.07
C LEU A 16 12.54 1.07 23.27
N ARG A 17 13.15 1.87 24.13
CA ARG A 17 13.82 1.59 25.41
C ARG A 17 13.02 0.58 26.27
N ILE A 18 13.49 -0.66 26.37
CA ILE A 18 13.14 -1.59 27.46
C ILE A 18 14.46 -2.03 28.13
N PRO A 19 14.65 -1.82 29.45
CA PRO A 19 15.90 -2.08 30.14
C PRO A 19 16.19 -3.58 30.25
N ILE A 20 17.39 -3.96 29.79
CA ILE A 20 17.90 -5.32 29.74
C ILE A 20 18.36 -5.76 31.13
N LYS A 21 17.54 -6.53 31.84
CA LYS A 21 18.00 -7.49 32.84
C LYS A 21 17.18 -8.77 32.66
N ASN A 22 17.87 -9.89 32.41
CA ASN A 22 17.36 -11.26 32.23
C ASN A 22 17.23 -11.75 30.77
N CYS A 23 18.36 -11.85 30.08
CA CYS A 23 18.52 -12.66 28.87
C CYS A 23 18.77 -14.15 29.23
N HIS A 24 17.82 -14.80 29.92
CA HIS A 24 17.92 -16.23 30.21
C HIS A 24 16.55 -16.93 30.21
N ARG A 25 15.81 -16.82 29.10
CA ARG A 25 14.83 -17.84 28.69
C ARG A 25 14.56 -17.74 27.20
N ARG A 26 15.09 -18.69 26.42
CA ARG A 26 14.78 -18.86 25.00
C ARG A 26 13.30 -19.21 24.84
N HIS A 27 12.51 -18.25 24.36
CA HIS A 27 11.45 -18.52 23.41
C HIS A 27 11.82 -17.76 22.14
N ILE A 28 11.91 -18.48 21.03
CA ILE A 28 12.16 -17.96 19.69
C ILE A 28 10.92 -17.11 19.32
N LEU A 29 10.94 -15.84 19.70
CA LEU A 29 10.13 -14.82 19.06
C LEU A 29 10.86 -14.47 17.76
N PRO A 30 10.27 -14.70 16.57
CA PRO A 30 10.88 -14.22 15.34
C PRO A 30 10.96 -12.70 15.47
N ASN A 31 12.18 -12.16 15.34
CA ASN A 31 12.45 -10.73 15.23
C ASN A 31 11.73 -10.17 14.00
N LYS A 32 10.42 -9.93 14.09
CA LYS A 32 9.67 -9.10 13.15
C LYS A 32 9.93 -7.63 13.51
N CYS A 33 11.20 -7.24 13.46
CA CYS A 33 11.58 -5.84 13.51
C CYS A 33 11.09 -5.21 12.20
N GLY A 34 9.98 -4.46 12.26
CA GLY A 34 9.58 -3.53 11.21
C GLY A 34 9.32 -4.11 9.81
N LEU A 35 8.89 -5.37 9.67
CA LEU A 35 8.57 -5.94 8.34
C LEU A 35 7.57 -5.05 7.58
N HIS A 36 6.60 -4.45 8.29
CA HIS A 36 5.62 -3.53 7.70
C HIS A 36 6.21 -2.16 7.33
N THR A 37 7.08 -1.57 8.15
CA THR A 37 7.64 -0.22 7.89
C THR A 37 8.77 -0.26 6.86
N TRP A 38 9.62 -1.28 6.89
CA TRP A 38 10.67 -1.48 5.87
C TRP A 38 10.08 -1.74 4.49
N PHE A 39 8.99 -2.52 4.43
CA PHE A 39 8.28 -2.81 3.19
C PHE A 39 7.65 -1.55 2.57
N ILE A 40 7.03 -0.68 3.37
CA ILE A 40 6.46 0.58 2.88
C ILE A 40 7.57 1.55 2.42
N ALA A 41 8.67 1.63 3.15
CA ALA A 41 9.80 2.48 2.77
C ALA A 41 10.47 2.01 1.46
N ALA A 42 10.65 0.70 1.27
CA ALA A 42 11.18 0.13 0.05
C ALA A 42 10.25 0.37 -1.16
N ASP A 43 8.93 0.27 -0.96
CA ASP A 43 7.93 0.54 -2.01
C ASP A 43 7.99 1.99 -2.51
N MET A 44 8.24 2.94 -1.60
CA MET A 44 8.47 4.35 -1.96
C MET A 44 9.76 4.51 -2.75
N GLN A 45 10.86 3.84 -2.37
CA GLN A 45 12.15 3.93 -3.07
C GLN A 45 12.07 3.40 -4.51
N PHE A 46 11.31 2.32 -4.76
CA PHE A 46 11.13 1.78 -6.11
C PHE A 46 10.33 2.70 -7.04
N HIS A 47 9.45 3.55 -6.51
CA HIS A 47 8.74 4.56 -7.32
C HIS A 47 9.69 5.62 -7.90
N TRP A 48 10.66 6.10 -7.11
CA TRP A 48 11.63 7.09 -7.59
C TRP A 48 12.57 6.50 -8.66
N ILE A 49 13.06 5.27 -8.43
CA ILE A 49 13.90 4.55 -9.40
C ILE A 49 13.12 4.27 -10.69
N SER A 50 11.87 3.82 -10.56
CA SER A 50 10.94 3.61 -11.67
C SER A 50 10.79 4.87 -12.53
N LEU A 51 10.57 6.02 -11.90
CA LEU A 51 10.35 7.29 -12.58
C LEU A 51 11.60 7.75 -13.36
N ILE A 52 12.80 7.55 -12.80
CA ILE A 52 14.07 7.85 -13.48
C ILE A 52 14.28 6.94 -14.69
N VAL A 53 14.07 5.62 -14.52
CA VAL A 53 14.21 4.63 -15.60
C VAL A 53 13.23 4.92 -16.73
N MET A 54 12.00 5.33 -16.40
CA MET A 54 10.97 5.59 -17.39
C MET A 54 11.20 6.89 -18.17
N ILE A 55 11.68 7.94 -17.51
CA ILE A 55 12.08 9.19 -18.17
C ILE A 55 13.25 8.93 -19.13
N ALA A 56 14.21 8.08 -18.73
CA ALA A 56 15.33 7.70 -19.58
C ALA A 56 14.91 6.88 -20.81
N LEU A 57 13.92 6.00 -20.68
CA LEU A 57 13.40 5.16 -21.77
C LEU A 57 12.44 5.93 -22.70
N HIS A 58 11.77 6.98 -22.22
CA HIS A 58 10.73 7.69 -22.98
C HIS A 58 11.22 8.30 -24.31
N GLN A 59 12.48 8.72 -24.40
CA GLN A 59 13.06 9.37 -25.59
C GLN A 59 12.94 8.54 -26.89
N ARG A 60 12.59 7.24 -26.81
CA ARG A 60 12.71 6.31 -27.95
C ARG A 60 11.44 5.52 -28.30
N PHE A 61 10.41 5.48 -27.44
CA PHE A 61 9.31 4.50 -27.60
C PHE A 61 7.97 5.12 -28.02
N ASN A 62 7.34 4.50 -29.01
CA ASN A 62 5.99 4.82 -29.47
C ASN A 62 4.95 4.56 -28.37
N LYS A 63 3.87 5.36 -28.34
CA LYS A 63 2.79 5.27 -27.34
C LYS A 63 2.20 3.85 -27.23
N CYS A 64 2.01 3.16 -28.35
CA CYS A 64 1.49 1.79 -28.36
C CYS A 64 2.44 0.78 -27.69
N LEU A 65 3.76 0.98 -27.77
CA LEU A 65 4.73 0.11 -27.11
C LEU A 65 4.69 0.24 -25.59
N ILE A 66 4.39 1.44 -25.08
CA ILE A 66 4.21 1.68 -23.64
C ILE A 66 2.96 0.94 -23.14
N TRP A 67 1.83 1.05 -23.85
CA TRP A 67 0.61 0.31 -23.50
C TRP A 67 0.79 -1.20 -23.58
N ALA A 68 1.46 -1.69 -24.63
CA ALA A 68 1.77 -3.11 -24.76
C ALA A 68 2.68 -3.60 -23.64
N SER A 69 3.69 -2.82 -23.23
CA SER A 69 4.58 -3.21 -22.12
C SER A 69 3.83 -3.30 -20.79
N ILE A 70 2.90 -2.38 -20.52
CA ILE A 70 2.04 -2.42 -19.32
C ILE A 70 1.15 -3.66 -19.31
N LEU A 71 0.56 -4.02 -20.46
CA LEU A 71 -0.29 -5.21 -20.56
C LEU A 71 0.52 -6.50 -20.38
N VAL A 72 1.68 -6.60 -21.03
CA VAL A 72 2.57 -7.77 -20.94
C VAL A 72 3.08 -7.96 -19.52
N SER A 73 3.54 -6.88 -18.86
CA SER A 73 4.01 -6.94 -17.48
C SER A 73 2.88 -7.28 -16.51
N TYR A 74 1.66 -6.78 -16.73
CA TYR A 74 0.50 -7.13 -15.91
C TYR A 74 0.13 -8.62 -16.04
N ILE A 75 0.09 -9.15 -17.26
CA ILE A 75 -0.16 -10.58 -17.51
C ILE A 75 0.92 -11.44 -16.84
N PHE A 76 2.19 -11.03 -16.91
CA PHE A 76 3.29 -11.73 -16.24
C PHE A 76 3.11 -11.79 -14.71
N ILE A 77 2.72 -10.67 -14.10
CA ILE A 77 2.45 -10.60 -12.65
C ILE A 77 1.28 -11.51 -12.26
N LEU A 78 0.21 -11.55 -13.07
CA LEU A 78 -0.94 -12.42 -12.82
C LEU A 78 -0.56 -13.89 -12.91
N TYR A 79 0.23 -14.28 -13.91
CA TYR A 79 0.70 -15.65 -14.08
C TYR A 79 1.56 -16.11 -12.89
N ASP A 80 2.54 -15.30 -12.44
CA ASP A 80 3.32 -15.60 -11.24
C ASP A 80 2.41 -15.72 -10.01
N SER A 81 1.50 -14.76 -9.81
CA SER A 81 0.62 -14.75 -8.63
C SER A 81 -0.32 -15.97 -8.59
N MET A 82 -0.83 -16.38 -9.75
CA MET A 82 -1.64 -17.58 -9.92
C MET A 82 -0.84 -18.82 -9.52
N PHE A 83 0.40 -18.95 -9.98
CA PHE A 83 1.29 -20.05 -9.63
C PHE A 83 1.53 -20.17 -8.11
N TRP A 84 1.72 -19.05 -7.41
CA TRP A 84 1.85 -19.04 -5.95
C TRP A 84 0.53 -19.39 -5.23
N ALA A 85 -0.63 -19.03 -5.79
CA ALA A 85 -1.93 -19.24 -5.17
C ALA A 85 -2.43 -20.70 -5.25
N TYR A 86 -2.17 -21.41 -6.35
CA TYR A 86 -2.56 -22.82 -6.52
C TYR A 86 -1.68 -23.82 -5.76
N GLY A 87 -0.73 -23.32 -4.97
CA GLY A 87 0.18 -24.12 -4.20
C GLY A 87 1.25 -24.74 -5.09
N GLN A 88 2.45 -24.84 -4.52
CA GLN A 88 3.55 -25.55 -5.12
C GLN A 88 3.15 -27.02 -5.22
N THR A 89 2.69 -27.45 -6.40
CA THR A 89 2.39 -28.86 -6.64
C THR A 89 3.66 -29.66 -6.42
N TYR A 90 3.57 -30.57 -5.45
CA TYR A 90 4.59 -31.49 -4.98
C TYR A 90 5.62 -31.86 -6.06
N GLY A 91 6.86 -31.32 -5.94
CA GLY A 91 8.02 -31.79 -6.70
C GLY A 91 8.74 -30.77 -7.59
N GLN A 92 8.15 -29.61 -7.91
CA GLN A 92 8.84 -28.55 -8.67
C GLN A 92 9.45 -27.53 -7.71
N THR A 93 10.64 -27.85 -7.18
CA THR A 93 11.42 -26.88 -6.40
C THR A 93 12.05 -25.88 -7.35
N PHE A 94 11.50 -24.67 -7.43
CA PHE A 94 12.29 -23.54 -7.90
C PHE A 94 13.55 -23.45 -7.04
N THR A 95 14.70 -23.18 -7.68
CA THR A 95 15.91 -22.91 -6.92
C THR A 95 15.62 -21.74 -5.98
N PRO A 96 16.07 -21.78 -4.71
CA PRO A 96 15.80 -20.72 -3.74
C PRO A 96 16.25 -19.34 -4.25
N ALA A 97 17.24 -19.30 -5.13
CA ALA A 97 17.67 -18.11 -5.84
C ALA A 97 16.57 -17.51 -6.74
N MET A 98 15.85 -18.33 -7.52
CA MET A 98 14.80 -17.84 -8.42
C MET A 98 13.62 -17.26 -7.65
N SER A 99 13.20 -17.90 -6.56
CA SER A 99 12.13 -17.40 -5.69
C SER A 99 12.51 -16.07 -5.01
N ALA A 100 13.77 -15.94 -4.59
CA ALA A 100 14.29 -14.72 -3.98
C ALA A 100 14.38 -13.54 -4.97
N LEU A 101 14.56 -13.83 -6.27
CA LEU A 101 14.61 -12.82 -7.32
C LEU A 101 13.22 -12.44 -7.86
N LEU A 102 12.34 -13.40 -8.11
CA LEU A 102 11.01 -13.13 -8.69
C LEU A 102 10.10 -12.34 -7.74
N TYR A 103 10.21 -12.58 -6.43
CA TYR A 103 9.39 -11.92 -5.42
C TYR A 103 9.55 -10.37 -5.37
N PRO A 104 10.76 -9.80 -5.33
CA PRO A 104 10.94 -8.35 -5.44
C PRO A 104 10.67 -7.84 -6.86
N LEU A 105 11.02 -8.60 -7.91
CA LEU A 105 10.85 -8.16 -9.29
C LEU A 105 9.38 -7.88 -9.65
N LYS A 106 8.44 -8.73 -9.22
CA LYS A 106 7.01 -8.46 -9.46
C LYS A 106 6.52 -7.16 -8.81
N LYS A 107 7.08 -6.77 -7.67
CA LYS A 107 6.75 -5.52 -6.98
C LYS A 107 7.30 -4.32 -7.74
N VAL A 108 8.54 -4.41 -8.22
CA VAL A 108 9.16 -3.38 -9.07
C VAL A 108 8.39 -3.21 -10.38
N LEU A 109 7.99 -4.31 -11.02
CA LEU A 109 7.17 -4.28 -12.24
C LEU A 109 5.81 -3.63 -12.00
N TRP A 110 5.17 -3.91 -10.87
CA TRP A 110 3.92 -3.26 -10.50
C TRP A 110 4.09 -1.74 -10.30
N ALA A 111 5.14 -1.32 -9.59
CA ALA A 111 5.43 0.10 -9.39
C ALA A 111 5.77 0.82 -10.71
N LEU A 112 6.51 0.15 -11.62
CA LEU A 112 6.78 0.65 -12.98
C LEU A 112 5.51 0.87 -13.78
N ASN A 113 4.57 -0.08 -13.73
CA ASN A 113 3.28 0.06 -14.40
C ASN A 113 2.47 1.26 -13.89
N LEU A 114 2.37 1.43 -12.57
CA LEU A 114 1.65 2.56 -11.97
C LEU A 114 2.31 3.90 -12.34
N THR A 115 3.64 3.95 -12.28
CA THR A 115 4.39 5.15 -12.65
C THR A 115 4.17 5.52 -14.12
N ALA A 116 4.15 4.52 -15.02
CA ALA A 116 3.86 4.72 -16.44
C ALA A 116 2.45 5.25 -16.68
N ILE A 117 1.46 4.71 -15.97
CA ILE A 117 0.08 5.20 -16.03
C ILE A 117 -0.01 6.66 -15.59
N ILE A 118 0.58 7.01 -14.44
CA ILE A 118 0.56 8.38 -13.90
C ILE A 118 1.23 9.35 -14.88
N TRP A 119 2.40 8.99 -15.40
CA TRP A 119 3.12 9.82 -16.35
C TRP A 119 2.36 9.99 -17.68
N MET A 120 1.65 8.96 -18.16
CA MET A 120 0.77 9.10 -19.32
C MET A 120 -0.43 10.03 -19.06
N CYS A 121 -0.89 10.13 -17.81
CA CYS A 121 -1.91 11.10 -17.41
C CYS A 121 -1.35 12.52 -17.45
N ILE A 122 -0.12 12.74 -16.96
CA ILE A 122 0.53 14.06 -16.95
C ILE A 122 0.84 14.54 -18.38
N THR A 123 1.27 13.64 -19.27
CA THR A 123 1.56 13.97 -20.67
C THR A 123 0.30 14.14 -21.54
N GLY A 124 -0.90 13.98 -20.97
CA GLY A 124 -2.17 14.14 -21.69
C GLY A 124 -2.45 13.03 -22.72
N ASN A 125 -1.63 11.99 -22.79
CA ASN A 125 -1.78 10.89 -23.74
C ASN A 125 -2.81 9.83 -23.29
N ALA A 126 -3.19 9.82 -22.02
CA ALA A 126 -4.15 8.88 -21.44
C ALA A 126 -5.57 9.44 -21.40
N THR A 127 -6.15 9.84 -22.54
CA THR A 127 -7.48 10.47 -22.62
C THR A 127 -8.58 9.61 -21.99
N PHE A 128 -8.50 8.29 -22.17
CA PHE A 128 -9.49 7.35 -21.60
C PHE A 128 -9.40 7.28 -20.06
N ILE A 129 -8.19 7.08 -19.53
CA ILE A 129 -7.97 6.98 -18.07
C ILE A 129 -8.31 8.31 -17.40
N ASN A 130 -7.90 9.44 -17.98
CA ASN A 130 -8.15 10.75 -17.40
C ASN A 130 -9.65 11.05 -17.29
N ARG A 131 -10.45 10.65 -18.31
CA ARG A 131 -11.91 10.76 -18.26
C ARG A 131 -12.52 9.89 -17.17
N PHE A 132 -11.98 8.69 -16.98
CA PHE A 132 -12.42 7.80 -15.91
C PHE A 132 -12.09 8.38 -14.52
N LEU A 133 -10.84 8.76 -14.28
CA LEU A 133 -10.38 9.31 -12.99
C LEU A 133 -11.02 10.65 -12.63
N SER A 134 -11.44 11.44 -13.62
CA SER A 134 -12.13 12.72 -13.38
C SER A 134 -13.56 12.57 -12.86
N TYR A 135 -14.07 11.34 -12.74
CA TYR A 135 -15.43 11.11 -12.26
C TYR A 135 -15.54 11.42 -10.76
N LYS A 136 -16.52 12.26 -10.36
CA LYS A 136 -16.71 12.70 -8.97
C LYS A 136 -16.90 11.55 -7.96
N ALA A 137 -17.29 10.35 -8.42
CA ALA A 137 -17.40 9.17 -7.55
C ALA A 137 -16.05 8.66 -7.02
N PHE A 138 -14.91 9.01 -7.63
CA PHE A 138 -13.59 8.62 -7.12
C PHE A 138 -13.22 9.34 -5.81
N ILE A 139 -13.81 10.51 -5.55
CA ILE A 139 -13.57 11.28 -4.33
C ILE A 139 -14.02 10.48 -3.09
N PRO A 140 -15.29 10.05 -2.95
CA PRO A 140 -15.70 9.22 -1.81
C PRO A 140 -15.06 7.82 -1.85
N LEU A 141 -14.83 7.24 -3.04
CA LEU A 141 -14.24 5.91 -3.17
C LEU A 141 -12.82 5.86 -2.59
N SER A 142 -11.99 6.87 -2.86
CA SER A 142 -10.61 6.95 -2.34
C SER A 142 -10.56 6.98 -0.80
N ARG A 143 -11.55 7.61 -0.16
CA ARG A 143 -11.64 7.72 1.30
C ARG A 143 -12.08 6.39 1.92
N LEU A 144 -13.00 5.71 1.26
CA LEU A 144 -13.46 4.39 1.68
C LEU A 144 -12.34 3.35 1.56
N THR A 145 -11.57 3.35 0.47
CA THR A 145 -10.43 2.42 0.31
C THR A 145 -9.32 2.68 1.34
N TYR A 146 -9.08 3.94 1.72
CA TYR A 146 -8.18 4.27 2.83
C TYR A 146 -8.65 3.67 4.15
N SER A 147 -9.95 3.80 4.46
CA SER A 147 -10.54 3.22 5.67
C SER A 147 -10.45 1.68 5.66
N VAL A 148 -10.72 1.04 4.51
CA VAL A 148 -10.55 -0.41 4.33
C VAL A 148 -9.11 -0.84 4.57
N TYR A 149 -8.13 -0.10 4.07
CA TYR A 149 -6.71 -0.43 4.23
C TYR A 149 -6.30 -0.52 5.71
N LEU A 150 -6.79 0.40 6.54
CA LEU A 150 -6.52 0.42 7.98
C LEU A 150 -7.22 -0.73 8.72
N THR A 151 -8.50 -0.97 8.46
CA THR A 151 -9.28 -1.97 9.18
C THR A 151 -8.93 -3.40 8.77
N HIS A 152 -8.59 -3.61 7.50
CA HIS A 152 -8.25 -4.93 6.96
C HIS A 152 -7.07 -5.58 7.70
N ALA A 153 -6.03 -4.82 8.03
CA ALA A 153 -4.86 -5.37 8.74
C ALA A 153 -5.23 -5.96 10.11
N TRP A 154 -6.11 -5.28 10.86
CA TRP A 154 -6.64 -5.76 12.14
C TRP A 154 -7.49 -7.02 11.98
N ILE A 155 -8.38 -7.03 11.00
CA ILE A 155 -9.30 -8.16 10.73
C ILE A 155 -8.52 -9.41 10.36
N VAL A 156 -7.53 -9.27 9.47
CA VAL A 156 -6.64 -10.35 9.08
C VAL A 156 -5.90 -10.88 10.29
N TRP A 157 -5.36 -10.01 11.16
CA TRP A 157 -4.63 -10.44 12.34
C TRP A 157 -5.49 -11.26 13.31
N ILE A 158 -6.72 -10.82 13.59
CA ILE A 158 -7.68 -11.56 14.41
C ILE A 158 -8.08 -12.89 13.75
N TYR A 159 -8.31 -12.86 12.44
CA TYR A 159 -8.70 -14.04 11.67
C TYR A 159 -7.62 -15.13 11.73
N TRP A 160 -6.35 -14.78 11.50
CA TRP A 160 -5.23 -15.72 11.63
C TRP A 160 -5.01 -16.19 13.06
N GLY A 161 -5.23 -15.32 14.06
CA GLY A 161 -5.12 -15.70 15.48
C GLY A 161 -6.21 -16.66 15.96
N SER A 162 -7.37 -16.65 15.31
CA SER A 162 -8.52 -17.51 15.66
C SER A 162 -8.48 -18.88 14.96
N LYS A 163 -7.83 -19.00 13.80
CA LYS A 163 -7.69 -20.26 13.09
C LYS A 163 -6.72 -21.20 13.79
N ARG A 164 -7.22 -22.37 14.20
CA ARG A 164 -6.44 -23.47 14.80
C ARG A 164 -6.29 -24.69 13.89
N ASP A 165 -7.07 -24.76 12.81
CA ASP A 165 -7.09 -25.87 11.86
C ASP A 165 -6.41 -25.51 10.54
N LEU A 166 -5.91 -26.54 9.84
CA LEU A 166 -5.33 -26.41 8.51
C LEU A 166 -6.43 -26.09 7.49
N ILE A 167 -6.17 -25.11 6.62
CA ILE A 167 -7.11 -24.70 5.57
C ILE A 167 -6.95 -25.65 4.38
N ASP A 168 -8.03 -26.34 4.01
CA ASP A 168 -8.05 -27.15 2.79
C ASP A 168 -7.87 -26.27 1.55
N MET A 169 -6.87 -26.60 0.73
CA MET A 169 -6.49 -25.87 -0.50
C MET A 169 -7.42 -26.18 -1.68
N LYS A 170 -8.74 -26.10 -1.47
CA LYS A 170 -9.73 -26.17 -2.55
C LYS A 170 -10.07 -24.76 -3.02
N ASN A 171 -10.19 -24.58 -4.34
CA ASN A 171 -10.52 -23.29 -4.97
C ASN A 171 -11.75 -22.62 -4.35
N PHE A 172 -12.78 -23.42 -4.06
CA PHE A 172 -14.01 -22.94 -3.46
C PHE A 172 -13.79 -22.43 -2.02
N THR A 173 -13.01 -23.16 -1.21
CA THR A 173 -12.69 -22.78 0.16
C THR A 173 -11.89 -21.48 0.19
N ILE A 174 -10.86 -21.36 -0.66
CA ILE A 174 -10.03 -20.14 -0.75
C ILE A 174 -10.85 -18.94 -1.23
N LEU A 175 -11.70 -19.12 -2.24
CA LEU A 175 -12.56 -18.06 -2.77
C LEU A 175 -13.57 -17.60 -1.73
N SER A 176 -14.25 -18.53 -1.06
CA SER A 176 -15.22 -18.26 0.00
C SER A 176 -14.56 -17.55 1.19
N LEU A 177 -13.33 -17.93 1.53
CA LEU A 177 -12.60 -17.31 2.61
C LEU A 177 -12.19 -15.87 2.29
N THR A 178 -11.65 -15.69 1.09
CA THR A 178 -11.20 -14.38 0.62
C THR A 178 -12.37 -13.42 0.48
N SER A 179 -13.50 -13.87 -0.08
CA SER A 179 -14.70 -13.06 -0.19
C SER A 179 -15.25 -12.66 1.18
N SER A 180 -15.27 -13.59 2.15
CA SER A 180 -15.74 -13.30 3.50
C SER A 180 -14.90 -12.24 4.21
N VAL A 181 -13.56 -12.34 4.12
CA VAL A 181 -12.64 -11.36 4.73
C VAL A 181 -12.78 -9.99 4.08
N ILE A 182 -12.93 -9.94 2.75
CA ILE A 182 -13.16 -8.69 2.01
C ILE A 182 -14.47 -8.05 2.49
N LEU A 183 -15.58 -8.79 2.49
CA LEU A 183 -16.89 -8.28 2.91
C LEU A 183 -16.86 -7.71 4.33
N ILE A 184 -16.29 -8.45 5.29
CA ILE A 184 -16.15 -7.98 6.68
C ILE A 184 -15.29 -6.71 6.76
N SER A 185 -14.22 -6.64 5.96
CA SER A 185 -13.34 -5.45 5.92
C SER A 185 -14.05 -4.21 5.38
N PHE A 186 -14.89 -4.37 4.36
CA PHE A 186 -15.73 -3.29 3.83
C PHE A 186 -16.84 -2.88 4.81
N CYS A 187 -17.49 -3.81 5.51
CA CYS A 187 -18.47 -3.45 6.53
C CYS A 187 -17.83 -2.66 7.68
N MET A 188 -16.67 -3.12 8.17
CA MET A 188 -15.95 -2.43 9.25
C MET A 188 -15.39 -1.09 8.83
N SER A 189 -14.93 -0.95 7.58
CA SER A 189 -14.43 0.34 7.08
C SER A 189 -15.52 1.40 7.00
N ILE A 190 -16.76 1.03 6.67
CA ILE A 190 -17.91 1.94 6.66
C ILE A 190 -18.20 2.44 8.08
N VAL A 191 -18.23 1.54 9.06
CA VAL A 191 -18.43 1.92 10.48
C VAL A 191 -17.32 2.85 10.95
N PHE A 192 -16.06 2.52 10.62
CA PHE A 192 -14.91 3.33 10.97
C PHE A 192 -14.96 4.72 10.30
N SER A 193 -15.28 4.77 9.00
CA SER A 193 -15.45 6.04 8.26
C SER A 193 -16.56 6.89 8.87
N MET A 194 -17.71 6.32 9.25
CA MET A 194 -18.77 7.10 9.91
C MET A 194 -18.37 7.64 11.28
N LEU A 195 -17.66 6.84 12.09
CA LEU A 195 -17.23 7.26 13.42
C LEU A 195 -16.16 8.35 13.39
N PHE A 196 -15.24 8.31 12.42
CA PHE A 196 -14.10 9.23 12.38
C PHE A 196 -14.24 10.37 11.37
N GLU A 197 -14.85 10.14 10.20
CA GLU A 197 -15.01 11.20 9.20
C GLU A 197 -16.13 12.18 9.56
N ALA A 198 -17.27 11.71 10.07
CA ALA A 198 -18.39 12.58 10.44
C ALA A 198 -18.02 13.65 11.49
N PRO A 199 -17.34 13.33 12.61
CA PRO A 199 -16.92 14.38 13.55
C PRO A 199 -15.86 15.31 12.95
N PHE A 200 -14.98 14.80 12.08
CA PHE A 200 -13.92 15.61 11.48
C PHE A 200 -14.48 16.69 10.54
N PHE A 201 -15.50 16.35 9.75
CA PHE A 201 -16.18 17.32 8.89
C PHE A 201 -16.96 18.37 9.68
N ALA A 202 -17.61 17.98 10.78
CA ALA A 202 -18.32 18.91 11.64
C ALA A 202 -17.36 19.95 12.25
N LEU A 203 -16.18 19.50 12.71
CA LEU A 203 -15.14 20.39 13.23
C LEU A 203 -14.60 21.33 12.15
N GLN A 204 -14.35 20.84 10.94
CA GLN A 204 -13.84 21.67 9.85
C GLN A 204 -14.84 22.74 9.41
N GLY A 205 -16.14 22.42 9.41
CA GLY A 205 -17.20 23.40 9.14
C GLY A 205 -17.22 24.53 10.18
N GLN A 206 -17.04 24.20 11.46
CA GLN A 206 -16.99 25.21 12.52
C GLN A 206 -15.74 26.10 12.43
N SER A 207 -14.57 25.53 12.14
CA SER A 207 -13.34 26.31 11.98
C SER A 207 -13.38 27.27 10.80
N LEU A 208 -13.99 26.88 9.68
CA LEU A 208 -14.13 27.76 8.51
C LEU A 208 -15.12 28.90 8.78
N ASN A 209 -16.26 28.59 9.40
CA ASN A 209 -17.23 29.61 9.81
C ASN A 209 -16.63 30.61 10.79
N ALA A 210 -15.82 30.15 11.75
CA ALA A 210 -15.10 31.02 12.68
C ALA A 210 -14.09 31.94 11.97
N SER A 211 -13.34 31.43 10.97
CA SER A 211 -12.42 32.24 10.18
C SER A 211 -13.14 33.27 9.30
N ASN A 212 -14.30 32.93 8.75
CA ASN A 212 -15.05 33.84 7.90
C ASN A 212 -15.63 35.01 8.72
N ASN A 213 -16.19 34.71 9.90
CA ASN A 213 -16.69 35.74 10.81
C ASN A 213 -15.60 36.72 11.26
N ASN A 214 -14.37 36.24 11.48
CA ASN A 214 -13.24 37.10 11.85
C ASN A 214 -12.81 38.05 10.71
N ASN A 215 -12.89 37.59 9.45
CA ASN A 215 -12.59 38.44 8.29
C ASN A 215 -13.66 39.53 8.12
N ASP A 216 -14.94 39.18 8.28
CA ASP A 216 -16.05 40.13 8.17
C ASP A 216 -15.99 41.22 9.26
N SER A 217 -15.61 40.87 10.49
CA SER A 217 -15.39 41.86 11.55
C SER A 217 -14.22 42.80 11.24
N HIS A 218 -13.14 42.28 10.66
CA HIS A 218 -11.97 43.10 10.34
C HIS A 218 -12.22 44.06 9.18
N GLU A 219 -13.10 43.71 8.24
CA GLU A 219 -13.48 44.56 7.11
C GLU A 219 -14.47 45.67 7.51
N MET A 220 -15.27 45.46 8.56
CA MET A 220 -16.09 46.52 9.17
C MET A 220 -15.26 47.56 9.93
N ASP A 221 -14.17 47.15 10.59
CA ASP A 221 -13.28 48.05 11.33
C ASP A 221 -12.38 48.93 10.44
N VAL A 222 -12.13 48.54 9.20
CA VAL A 222 -11.27 49.27 8.24
C VAL A 222 -12.04 50.31 7.42
N ASN A 223 -13.37 50.17 7.32
CA ASN A 223 -14.23 51.05 6.51
C ASN A 223 -14.84 52.24 7.29
N TYR A 224 -14.34 52.54 8.50
CA TYR A 224 -14.76 53.67 9.33
C TYR A 224 -13.55 54.51 9.76
#